data_AF-A0A7J7H6L9-F1
#
_entry.id   AF-A0A7J7H6L9-F1
#
_cell.length_a   1.000
_cell.length_b   1.000
_cell.length_c   1.000
_cell.angle_alpha   90.00
_cell.angle_beta   90.00
_cell.angle_gamma   90.00
#
_symmetry.space_group_name_H-M   'P 1'
#
loop_
_entity.id
_entity.type
_entity.pdbx_description
1 polymer ?
#
loop_
_entity_poly.entity_id
_entity_poly.type
_entity_poly.pdbx_seq_one_letter_code
_entity_poly.pdbx_strand_id
1 'polypeptide(L)'
;MERMGASHGGCSSRRCDASGDPQEKCGKYMQYTTEQVEVLEKVFAECPNPTFSHQWEMIRDHPILFNIEPKQIKVWFQNHRCLEKQKKEATNIQLVNKKLTAANRLLKEENDCLQKQVSHLVYENEYMWQQLKNESPATTDTSCEFAINSRQHSLRAANDPKA
;
A
#
# COMPACT_ATOMS: atom_id res chain seq x y z
N MET A 1 25.55 -26.82 6.20
CA MET A 1 25.34 -26.41 4.79
C MET A 1 24.22 -25.39 4.77
N GLU A 2 24.58 -24.12 4.95
CA GLU A 2 23.68 -22.97 4.87
C GLU A 2 23.31 -22.73 3.40
N ARG A 3 22.01 -22.59 3.10
CA ARG A 3 21.56 -22.11 1.79
C ARG A 3 21.32 -20.62 1.89
N MET A 4 22.17 -19.83 1.23
CA MET A 4 21.99 -18.40 1.03
C MET A 4 20.60 -18.10 0.47
N GLY A 5 19.87 -17.22 1.16
CA GLY A 5 18.65 -16.60 0.65
C GLY A 5 18.98 -15.67 -0.51
N ALA A 6 18.33 -15.90 -1.64
CA ALA A 6 18.41 -15.04 -2.82
C ALA A 6 17.62 -13.74 -2.54
N SER A 7 18.36 -12.62 -2.48
CA SER A 7 17.82 -11.27 -2.42
C SER A 7 17.10 -10.94 -3.73
N HIS A 8 15.77 -10.81 -3.67
CA HIS A 8 14.98 -10.35 -4.82
C HIS A 8 15.16 -8.83 -4.97
N GLY A 9 15.82 -8.46 -6.08
CA GLY A 9 16.14 -7.09 -6.45
C GLY A 9 14.90 -6.18 -6.53
N GLY A 10 15.05 -5.00 -5.94
CA GLY A 10 14.09 -3.92 -6.00
C GLY A 10 13.86 -3.43 -7.43
N CYS A 11 12.59 -3.27 -7.78
CA CYS A 11 12.16 -2.57 -8.98
C CYS A 11 12.41 -1.05 -8.78
N SER A 12 13.59 -0.58 -9.17
CA SER A 12 13.88 0.87 -9.23
C SER A 12 13.03 1.52 -10.33
N SER A 13 11.88 2.05 -9.92
CA SER A 13 11.08 2.98 -10.70
C SER A 13 11.88 4.27 -10.88
N ARG A 14 12.60 4.39 -12.01
CA ARG A 14 13.23 5.65 -12.40
C ARG A 14 12.11 6.64 -12.74
N ARG A 15 11.88 7.60 -11.85
CA ARG A 15 11.15 8.84 -12.18
C ARG A 15 11.91 9.51 -13.32
N CYS A 16 11.28 9.62 -14.49
CA CYS A 16 11.81 10.42 -15.58
C CYS A 16 11.42 11.88 -15.33
N ASP A 17 12.41 12.73 -15.07
CA ASP A 17 12.27 14.18 -15.07
C ASP A 17 11.77 14.66 -16.43
N ALA A 18 10.63 15.36 -16.41
CA ALA A 18 10.00 15.99 -17.55
C ALA A 18 10.70 17.32 -17.85
N SER A 19 11.88 17.25 -18.47
CA SER A 19 12.57 18.42 -19.03
C SER A 19 13.50 17.97 -20.15
N GLY A 20 12.93 17.85 -21.35
CA GLY A 20 13.65 17.47 -22.57
C GLY A 20 12.65 17.11 -23.66
N ASP A 21 12.83 17.74 -24.81
CA ASP A 21 12.02 17.63 -26.03
C ASP A 21 11.50 16.19 -26.28
N PRO A 22 10.18 15.95 -26.43
CA PRO A 22 9.63 14.60 -26.57
C PRO A 22 10.11 13.83 -27.81
N GLN A 23 10.74 14.51 -28.78
CA GLN A 23 10.94 13.96 -30.11
C GLN A 23 12.25 13.15 -30.27
N GLU A 24 13.31 13.43 -29.51
CA GLU A 24 14.63 12.78 -29.73
C GLU A 24 14.85 11.47 -28.96
N LYS A 25 13.98 11.12 -28.00
CA LYS A 25 14.07 9.82 -27.28
C LYS A 25 13.17 8.74 -27.87
N CYS A 26 12.31 9.10 -28.82
CA CYS A 26 11.33 8.20 -29.44
C CYS A 26 11.99 7.13 -30.33
N GLY A 27 13.14 7.45 -30.96
CA GLY A 27 13.80 6.55 -31.93
C GLY A 27 14.47 5.30 -31.36
N LYS A 28 14.44 5.07 -30.03
CA LYS A 28 15.03 3.87 -29.40
C LYS A 28 14.00 2.80 -29.03
N TYR A 29 12.72 3.14 -29.04
CA TYR A 29 11.63 2.22 -28.71
C TYR A 29 10.88 1.86 -29.97
N MET A 30 10.67 0.56 -30.18
CA MET A 30 9.84 0.09 -31.28
C MET A 30 8.41 0.57 -31.07
N GLN A 31 7.85 1.20 -32.09
CA GLN A 31 6.45 1.64 -32.10
C GLN A 31 5.65 0.66 -32.97
N TYR A 32 4.78 -0.12 -32.33
CA TYR A 32 3.84 -0.99 -33.04
C TYR A 32 2.65 -0.19 -33.53
N THR A 33 2.15 -0.52 -34.72
CA THR A 33 0.85 -0.02 -35.19
C THR A 33 -0.29 -0.66 -34.39
N THR A 34 -1.46 -0.01 -34.36
CA THR A 34 -2.64 -0.56 -33.67
C THR A 34 -3.01 -1.96 -34.19
N GLU A 35 -3.01 -2.15 -35.51
CA GLU A 35 -3.30 -3.45 -36.12
C GLU A 35 -2.28 -4.54 -35.73
N GLN A 36 -1.00 -4.20 -35.60
CA GLN A 36 0.02 -5.13 -35.10
C GLN A 36 -0.24 -5.53 -33.65
N VAL A 37 -0.62 -4.57 -32.80
CA VAL A 37 -0.95 -4.84 -31.39
C VAL A 37 -2.19 -5.73 -31.30
N GLU A 38 -3.25 -5.45 -32.07
CA GLU A 38 -4.47 -6.26 -32.07
C GLU A 38 -4.21 -7.73 -32.44
N VAL A 39 -3.37 -7.98 -33.46
CA VAL A 39 -2.97 -9.35 -33.82
C VAL A 39 -2.18 -10.00 -32.69
N LEU A 40 -1.19 -9.30 -32.12
CA LEU A 40 -0.39 -9.83 -31.01
C LEU A 40 -1.24 -10.14 -29.78
N GLU A 41 -2.23 -9.30 -29.46
CA GLU A 41 -3.19 -9.51 -28.37
C GLU A 41 -4.12 -10.70 -28.64
N LYS A 42 -4.58 -10.88 -29.89
CA LYS A 42 -5.36 -12.05 -30.27
C LYS A 42 -4.57 -13.34 -30.06
N VAL A 43 -3.32 -13.39 -30.52
CA VAL A 43 -2.46 -14.56 -30.31
C VAL A 43 -2.12 -14.77 -28.83
N PHE A 44 -1.97 -13.69 -28.06
CA PHE A 44 -1.77 -13.78 -26.62
C PHE A 44 -2.95 -14.45 -25.90
N ALA A 45 -4.18 -14.16 -26.31
CA ALA A 45 -5.37 -14.77 -25.73
C ALA A 45 -5.42 -16.29 -25.95
N GLU A 46 -4.91 -16.77 -27.08
CA GLU A 46 -4.85 -18.20 -27.43
C GLU A 46 -3.64 -18.89 -26.78
N CYS A 47 -2.47 -18.25 -26.81
CA CYS A 47 -1.23 -18.80 -26.26
C CYS A 47 -0.36 -17.70 -25.62
N PRO A 48 -0.46 -17.47 -24.30
CA PRO A 48 0.29 -16.41 -23.62
C PRO A 48 1.80 -16.69 -23.51
N ASN A 49 2.24 -17.92 -23.83
CA ASN A 49 3.64 -18.35 -23.82
C ASN A 49 4.00 -19.04 -25.14
N PRO A 50 4.08 -18.30 -26.25
CA PRO A 50 4.30 -18.89 -27.56
C PRO A 50 5.69 -19.55 -27.64
N THR A 51 5.72 -20.80 -28.12
CA THR A 51 6.95 -21.52 -28.42
C THR A 51 7.67 -20.89 -29.63
N PHE A 52 8.93 -21.25 -29.87
CA PHE A 52 9.66 -20.74 -31.05
C PHE A 52 8.95 -21.09 -32.36
N SER A 53 8.44 -22.31 -32.49
CA SER A 53 7.67 -22.72 -33.68
C SER A 53 6.40 -21.89 -33.87
N HIS A 54 5.63 -21.67 -32.80
CA HIS A 54 4.43 -20.81 -32.86
C HIS A 54 4.76 -19.36 -33.22
N GLN A 55 5.93 -18.83 -32.82
CA GLN A 55 6.34 -17.48 -33.23
C GLN A 55 6.55 -17.37 -34.75
N TRP A 56 7.13 -18.39 -35.39
CA TRP A 56 7.30 -18.42 -36.84
C TRP A 56 5.99 -18.66 -37.59
N GLU A 57 5.13 -19.54 -37.06
CA GLU A 57 3.78 -19.74 -37.61
C GLU A 57 2.99 -18.44 -37.58
N MET A 58 3.01 -17.70 -36.47
CA MET A 58 2.35 -16.41 -36.35
C MET A 58 2.87 -15.38 -37.36
N ILE A 59 4.19 -15.28 -37.58
CA ILE A 59 4.77 -14.37 -38.58
C ILE A 59 4.31 -14.74 -40.00
N ARG A 60 4.24 -16.04 -40.29
CA ARG A 60 3.76 -16.54 -41.59
C ARG A 60 2.27 -16.28 -41.78
N ASP A 61 1.47 -16.53 -40.76
CA ASP A 61 0.01 -16.47 -40.82
C ASP A 61 -0.52 -15.03 -40.72
N HIS A 62 0.30 -14.10 -40.19
CA HIS A 62 -0.01 -12.67 -40.10
C HIS A 62 1.08 -11.81 -40.77
N PRO A 63 0.97 -11.51 -42.08
CA PRO A 63 1.96 -10.76 -42.84
C PRO A 63 2.28 -9.37 -42.27
N ILE A 64 1.34 -8.77 -41.53
CA ILE A 64 1.54 -7.48 -40.85
C ILE A 64 2.65 -7.52 -39.77
N LEU A 65 3.00 -8.72 -39.30
CA LEU A 65 4.09 -8.95 -38.34
C LEU A 65 5.44 -9.28 -39.02
N PHE A 66 5.51 -9.38 -40.35
CA PHE A 66 6.73 -9.78 -41.08
C PHE A 66 7.94 -8.88 -40.79
N ASN A 67 7.71 -7.59 -40.55
CA ASN A 67 8.76 -6.62 -40.25
C ASN A 67 9.10 -6.54 -38.74
N ILE A 68 8.55 -7.42 -37.92
CA ILE A 68 8.83 -7.49 -36.48
C ILE A 68 9.83 -8.61 -36.24
N GLU A 69 10.96 -8.29 -35.63
CA GLU A 69 11.97 -9.31 -35.32
C GLU A 69 11.44 -10.29 -34.26
N PRO A 70 11.78 -11.59 -34.34
CA PRO A 70 11.37 -12.58 -33.33
C PRO A 70 11.75 -12.19 -31.88
N LYS A 71 12.88 -11.48 -31.71
CA LYS A 71 13.30 -10.95 -30.40
C LYS A 71 12.31 -9.91 -29.86
N GLN A 72 11.76 -9.06 -30.72
CA GLN A 72 10.79 -8.04 -30.36
C GLN A 72 9.46 -8.69 -29.96
N ILE A 73 9.02 -9.72 -30.70
CA ILE A 73 7.85 -10.54 -30.34
C ILE A 73 8.05 -11.14 -28.95
N LYS A 74 9.20 -11.77 -28.69
CA LYS A 74 9.52 -12.34 -27.38
C LYS A 74 9.43 -11.31 -26.24
N VAL A 75 9.99 -10.12 -26.43
CA VAL A 75 9.94 -9.03 -25.44
C VAL A 75 8.52 -8.50 -25.28
N TRP A 76 7.74 -8.39 -26.37
CA TRP A 76 6.34 -7.97 -26.31
C TRP A 76 5.52 -8.91 -25.42
N PHE A 77 5.63 -10.23 -25.62
CA PHE A 77 4.92 -11.22 -24.79
C PHE A 77 5.39 -11.19 -23.32
N GLN A 78 6.69 -10.98 -23.06
CA GLN A 78 7.20 -10.82 -21.69
C GLN A 78 6.61 -9.57 -21.02
N ASN A 79 6.61 -8.44 -21.72
CA ASN A 79 6.08 -7.18 -21.21
C ASN A 79 4.57 -7.26 -21.01
N HIS A 80 3.84 -7.89 -21.93
CA HIS A 80 2.40 -8.07 -21.82
C HIS A 80 2.02 -8.90 -20.59
N ARG A 81 2.71 -10.04 -20.34
CA ARG A 81 2.52 -10.82 -19.09
C ARG A 81 2.85 -10.00 -17.84
N CYS A 82 3.92 -9.21 -17.88
CA CYS A 82 4.30 -8.34 -16.77
C CYS A 82 3.22 -7.28 -16.49
N LEU A 83 2.69 -6.64 -17.53
CA LEU A 83 1.63 -5.66 -17.44
C LEU A 83 0.35 -6.25 -16.84
N GLU A 84 -0.07 -7.43 -17.29
CA GLU A 84 -1.25 -8.11 -16.75
C GLU A 84 -1.08 -8.47 -15.28
N LYS A 85 0.12 -8.92 -14.88
CA LYS A 85 0.44 -9.15 -13.48
C LYS A 85 0.36 -7.85 -12.67
N GLN A 86 0.94 -6.76 -13.17
CA GLN A 86 0.91 -5.45 -12.51
C GLN A 86 -0.53 -4.91 -12.37
N LYS A 87 -1.37 -5.01 -13.42
CA LYS A 87 -2.78 -4.60 -13.35
C LYS A 87 -3.53 -5.35 -12.24
N LYS A 88 -3.38 -6.68 -12.20
CA LYS A 88 -3.99 -7.50 -11.14
C LYS A 88 -3.51 -7.09 -9.75
N GLU A 89 -2.21 -6.90 -9.57
CA GLU A 89 -1.64 -6.45 -8.31
C GLU A 89 -2.13 -5.05 -7.90
N ALA A 90 -2.20 -4.10 -8.83
CA ALA A 90 -2.73 -2.77 -8.59
C ALA A 90 -4.19 -2.80 -8.14
N THR A 91 -5.04 -3.62 -8.79
CA THR A 91 -6.44 -3.80 -8.36
C THR A 91 -6.55 -4.40 -6.97
N ASN A 92 -5.69 -5.35 -6.62
CA ASN A 92 -5.66 -5.95 -5.29
C ASN A 92 -5.23 -4.94 -4.22
N ILE A 93 -4.18 -4.15 -4.48
CA ILE A 93 -3.72 -3.08 -3.58
C ILE A 93 -4.84 -2.05 -3.38
N GLN A 94 -5.52 -1.64 -4.45
CA GLN A 94 -6.66 -0.72 -4.35
C GLN A 94 -7.78 -1.29 -3.47
N LEU A 95 -8.08 -2.58 -3.61
CA LEU A 95 -9.10 -3.25 -2.80
C LEU A 95 -8.72 -3.30 -1.31
N VAL A 96 -7.47 -3.68 -1.01
CA VAL A 96 -6.96 -3.74 0.36
C VAL A 96 -6.94 -2.34 0.98
N ASN A 97 -6.52 -1.31 0.24
CA ASN A 97 -6.54 0.07 0.72
C ASN A 97 -7.97 0.54 1.05
N LYS A 98 -8.96 0.24 0.21
CA LYS A 98 -10.36 0.56 0.51
C LYS A 98 -10.83 -0.09 1.82
N LYS A 99 -10.49 -1.35 2.04
CA LYS A 99 -10.80 -2.07 3.29
C LYS A 99 -10.11 -1.43 4.50
N LEU A 100 -8.82 -1.12 4.36
CA LEU A 100 -8.04 -0.49 5.41
C LEU A 100 -8.58 0.90 5.78
N THR A 101 -8.95 1.72 4.79
CA THR A 101 -9.58 3.02 5.01
C THR A 101 -10.91 2.90 5.75
N ALA A 102 -11.75 1.93 5.38
CA ALA A 102 -13.01 1.68 6.07
C ALA A 102 -12.80 1.24 7.54
N ALA A 103 -11.86 0.32 7.78
CA ALA A 103 -11.52 -0.13 9.12
C ALA A 103 -10.93 1.00 9.99
N ASN A 104 -10.00 1.79 9.45
CA ASN A 104 -9.42 2.94 10.15
C ASN A 104 -10.48 3.99 10.50
N ARG A 105 -11.48 4.18 9.64
CA ARG A 105 -12.60 5.08 9.93
C ARG A 105 -13.41 4.59 11.13
N LEU A 106 -13.79 3.31 11.15
CA LEU A 106 -14.55 2.73 12.28
C LEU A 106 -13.76 2.81 13.60
N LEU A 107 -12.48 2.46 13.57
CA LEU A 107 -11.61 2.57 14.74
C LEU A 107 -11.51 4.01 15.25
N LYS A 108 -11.44 4.99 14.34
CA LYS A 108 -11.42 6.40 14.71
C LYS A 108 -12.75 6.84 15.34
N GLU A 109 -13.88 6.43 14.77
CA GLU A 109 -15.21 6.73 15.31
C GLU A 109 -15.40 6.11 16.72
N GLU A 110 -14.95 4.86 16.93
CA GLU A 110 -14.94 4.22 18.26
C GLU A 110 -14.03 4.94 19.25
N ASN A 111 -12.83 5.32 18.81
CA ASN A 111 -11.88 6.06 19.65
C ASN A 111 -12.48 7.41 20.10
N ASP A 112 -13.09 8.16 19.18
CA ASP A 112 -13.76 9.43 19.48
C ASP A 112 -14.92 9.22 20.47
N CYS A 113 -15.68 8.12 20.35
CA CYS A 113 -16.77 7.78 21.27
C CYS A 113 -16.24 7.42 22.67
N LEU A 114 -15.18 6.61 22.75
CA LEU A 114 -14.53 6.26 24.01
C LEU A 114 -13.92 7.48 24.69
N GLN A 115 -13.26 8.37 23.93
CA GLN A 115 -12.69 9.61 24.43
C GLN A 115 -13.78 10.47 25.10
N LYS A 116 -14.97 10.59 24.46
CA LYS A 116 -16.12 11.32 25.02
C LYS A 116 -16.62 10.69 26.33
N GLN A 117 -16.74 9.37 26.39
CA GLN A 117 -17.15 8.67 27.61
C GLN A 117 -16.16 8.86 28.75
N VAL A 118 -14.86 8.77 28.46
CA VAL A 118 -13.81 9.03 29.45
C VAL A 118 -13.89 10.47 29.95
N SER A 119 -14.03 11.45 29.06
CA SER A 119 -14.19 12.85 29.46
C SER A 119 -15.43 13.08 30.35
N HIS A 120 -16.55 12.43 30.04
CA HIS A 120 -17.75 12.50 30.88
C HIS A 120 -17.51 11.94 32.28
N LEU A 121 -16.94 10.74 32.37
CA LEU A 121 -16.65 10.10 33.66
C LEU A 121 -15.62 10.89 34.48
N VAL A 122 -14.61 11.50 33.83
CA VAL A 122 -13.65 12.37 34.52
C VAL A 122 -14.36 13.59 35.09
N TYR A 123 -15.22 14.24 34.29
CA TYR A 123 -16.01 15.39 34.75
C TYR A 123 -16.94 15.04 35.92
N GLU A 124 -17.67 13.92 35.84
CA GLU A 124 -18.53 13.46 36.93
C GLU A 124 -17.73 13.14 38.20
N ASN A 125 -16.57 12.49 38.07
CA ASN A 125 -15.70 12.22 39.20
C ASN A 125 -15.22 13.52 39.87
N GLU A 126 -14.75 14.49 39.08
CA GLU A 126 -14.35 15.79 39.61
C GLU A 126 -15.52 16.50 40.32
N TYR A 127 -16.72 16.43 39.75
CA TYR A 127 -17.93 17.01 40.33
C TYR A 127 -18.30 16.35 41.67
N MET A 128 -18.27 15.02 41.76
CA MET A 128 -18.53 14.29 43.01
C MET A 128 -17.50 14.63 44.08
N TRP A 129 -16.21 14.73 43.72
CA TRP A 129 -15.15 15.17 44.63
C TRP A 129 -15.38 16.60 45.15
N GLN A 130 -15.86 17.52 44.30
CA GLN A 130 -16.20 18.88 44.70
C GLN A 130 -17.40 18.91 45.65
N GLN A 131 -18.43 18.11 45.39
CA GLN A 131 -19.59 18.01 46.28
C GLN A 131 -19.19 17.53 47.67
N LEU A 132 -18.43 16.43 47.77
CA LEU A 132 -17.93 15.91 49.05
C LEU A 132 -17.10 16.93 49.84
N LYS A 133 -16.34 17.77 49.14
CA LYS A 133 -15.54 18.84 49.76
C LYS A 133 -16.40 20.01 50.26
N ASN A 134 -17.51 20.31 49.59
CA ASN A 134 -18.41 21.41 49.92
C ASN A 134 -19.49 21.04 50.95
N GLU A 135 -19.95 19.78 50.97
CA GLU A 135 -20.94 19.26 51.94
C GLU A 135 -20.32 18.85 53.29
N SER A 136 -19.03 19.11 53.51
CA SER A 136 -18.37 18.96 54.81
C SER A 136 -18.35 20.29 55.56
N PRO A 137 -19.39 20.65 56.34
CA PRO A 137 -19.25 21.72 57.31
C PRO A 137 -18.43 21.17 58.48
N ALA A 138 -17.37 21.91 58.84
CA ALA A 138 -16.60 21.79 60.05
C ALA A 138 -17.32 21.04 61.20
N THR A 139 -17.03 19.75 61.37
CA THR A 139 -16.86 19.19 62.72
C THR A 139 -15.37 19.04 62.90
N THR A 140 -14.81 20.01 63.61
CA THR A 140 -13.50 19.93 64.24
C THR A 140 -13.23 18.52 64.77
N ASP A 141 -12.01 18.07 64.48
CA ASP A 141 -11.31 16.96 65.11
C ASP A 141 -11.70 15.55 64.63
N THR A 142 -10.97 15.05 63.62
CA THR A 142 -10.21 13.78 63.70
C THR A 142 -9.47 13.56 62.39
N SER A 143 -8.13 13.59 62.50
CA SER A 143 -7.13 12.97 61.63
C SER A 143 -7.67 11.92 60.64
N CYS A 144 -7.61 12.22 59.34
CA CYS A 144 -7.60 11.24 58.25
C CYS A 144 -6.89 11.86 57.03
N GLU A 145 -5.57 11.72 56.99
CA GLU A 145 -4.78 11.94 55.77
C GLU A 145 -5.27 10.98 54.68
N PHE A 146 -6.06 11.45 53.73
CA PHE A 146 -6.22 10.76 52.45
C PHE A 146 -5.02 11.09 51.58
N ALA A 147 -3.96 10.29 51.73
CA ALA A 147 -2.81 10.30 50.85
C ALA A 147 -3.28 10.02 49.41
N ILE A 148 -3.32 11.07 48.58
CA ILE A 148 -3.39 10.95 47.13
C ILE A 148 -2.07 10.32 46.71
N ASN A 149 -2.06 8.99 46.60
CA ASN A 149 -0.98 8.24 45.95
C ASN A 149 -0.99 8.61 44.46
N SER A 150 -0.41 9.77 44.12
CA SER A 150 0.21 9.99 42.83
C SER A 150 1.46 9.10 42.76
N ARG A 151 1.25 7.78 42.70
CA ARG A 151 2.32 6.85 42.36
C ARG A 151 2.61 7.04 40.89
N GLN A 152 3.68 7.77 40.67
CA GLN A 152 4.49 7.81 39.46
C GLN A 152 4.46 6.45 38.73
N HIS A 153 3.64 6.34 37.69
CA HIS A 153 3.95 5.45 36.58
C HIS A 153 4.63 6.27 35.49
N SER A 154 5.86 6.68 35.81
CA SER A 154 6.90 6.87 34.81
C SER A 154 7.23 5.48 34.26
N LEU A 155 6.48 5.06 33.23
CA LEU A 155 6.87 3.94 32.39
C LEU A 155 7.52 4.50 31.12
N ARG A 156 8.83 4.71 31.27
CA ARG A 156 9.87 4.24 30.35
C ARG A 156 9.79 4.74 28.90
N ALA A 157 10.71 5.66 28.61
CA ALA A 157 11.32 5.81 27.31
C ALA A 157 11.76 4.46 26.71
N ALA A 158 11.45 4.22 25.45
CA ALA A 158 12.34 3.68 24.42
C ALA A 158 11.49 3.22 23.22
N ASN A 159 11.44 4.02 22.16
CA ASN A 159 11.23 3.55 20.79
C ASN A 159 11.85 4.57 19.84
N ASP A 160 13.19 4.50 19.76
CA ASP A 160 13.98 5.07 18.67
C ASP A 160 14.32 3.91 17.71
N PRO A 161 13.91 3.94 16.43
CA PRO A 161 14.34 2.94 15.46
C PRO A 161 15.51 3.49 14.64
N LYS A 162 16.74 3.08 15.00
CA LYS A 162 17.89 3.04 14.09
C LYS A 162 18.68 1.76 14.31
N ALA A 163 18.41 0.75 13.48
CA ALA A 163 19.37 -0.19 12.90
C ALA A 163 18.65 -1.00 11.82
#